data_AF-A0A9Q1BFR1-F1
#
_entry.id   AF-A0A9Q1BFR1-F1
#
_cell.length_a   1.000
_cell.length_b   1.000
_cell.length_c   1.000
_cell.angle_alpha   90.00
_cell.angle_beta   90.00
_cell.angle_gamma   90.00
#
_symmetry.space_group_name_H-M   'P 1'
#
loop_
_entity.id
_entity.type
_entity.pdbx_description
1 polymer ?
#
loop_
_entity_poly.entity_id
_entity_poly.type
_entity_poly.pdbx_seq_one_letter_code
_entity_poly.pdbx_strand_id
1 'polypeptide(L)'
;MPFNLDEFVASPSVEELDSLKKSEIVKVAKHYGTEFQPLMRKDEIKRYVLEFLVDESILPSTVLETAITVPIDNTFELKRLEMANE
;
A
#
# COMPACT_ATOMS: atom_id res chain seq x y z
N MET A 1 -10.03 -10.37 14.36
CA MET A 1 -11.45 -10.28 13.96
C MET A 1 -11.55 -10.58 12.46
N PRO A 2 -12.69 -11.08 11.96
CA PRO A 2 -12.93 -11.12 10.51
C PRO A 2 -12.97 -9.68 9.98
N PHE A 3 -12.28 -9.42 8.87
CA PHE A 3 -12.37 -8.14 8.16
C PHE A 3 -13.79 -7.94 7.65
N ASN A 4 -14.35 -6.74 7.83
CA ASN A 4 -15.65 -6.37 7.31
C ASN A 4 -15.50 -5.22 6.30
N LEU A 5 -15.86 -5.49 5.05
CA LEU A 5 -15.68 -4.55 3.94
C LEU A 5 -16.57 -3.31 4.11
N ASP A 6 -17.83 -3.48 4.48
CA ASP A 6 -18.78 -2.37 4.67
C ASP A 6 -18.32 -1.42 5.78
N GLU A 7 -17.76 -1.96 6.86
CA GLU A 7 -17.23 -1.17 7.98
C GLU A 7 -16.00 -0.36 7.56
N PHE A 8 -15.10 -1.00 6.79
CA PHE A 8 -13.93 -0.33 6.23
C PHE A 8 -14.31 0.77 5.23
N VAL A 9 -15.31 0.55 4.37
CA VAL A 9 -15.78 1.55 3.41
C VAL A 9 -16.45 2.72 4.13
N ALA A 10 -17.15 2.46 5.24
CA ALA A 10 -17.77 3.51 6.05
C ALA A 10 -16.73 4.36 6.82
N SER A 11 -15.62 3.76 7.25
CA SER A 11 -14.54 4.45 7.97
C SER A 11 -13.15 3.95 7.55
N PRO A 12 -12.68 4.32 6.35
CA PRO A 12 -11.43 3.80 5.80
C PRO A 12 -10.25 4.29 6.64
N SER A 13 -9.41 3.34 7.06
CA SER A 13 -8.26 3.62 7.91
C SER A 13 -7.01 2.95 7.37
N VAL A 14 -5.89 3.68 7.37
CA VAL A 14 -4.61 3.17 6.84
C VAL A 14 -4.09 2.02 7.69
N GLU A 15 -4.23 2.11 9.01
CA GLU A 15 -3.80 1.08 9.95
C GLU A 15 -4.56 -0.23 9.75
N GLU A 16 -5.88 -0.12 9.54
CA GLU A 16 -6.74 -1.25 9.18
C GLU A 16 -6.26 -1.88 7.87
N LEU A 17 -6.06 -1.06 6.82
CA LEU A 17 -5.62 -1.52 5.50
C LEU A 17 -4.24 -2.22 5.54
N ASP A 18 -3.31 -1.73 6.36
CA ASP A 18 -1.99 -2.31 6.52
C ASP A 18 -2.04 -3.70 7.21
N SER A 19 -2.93 -3.83 8.19
CA SER A 19 -3.20 -5.06 8.93
C SER A 19 -3.93 -6.13 8.09
N LEU A 20 -4.52 -5.75 6.94
CA LEU A 20 -5.26 -6.68 6.08
C LEU A 20 -4.35 -7.70 5.37
N LYS A 21 -4.95 -8.87 5.13
CA LYS A 21 -4.38 -9.93 4.29
C LYS A 21 -4.59 -9.58 2.81
N LYS A 22 -3.72 -10.12 1.94
CA LYS A 22 -3.83 -9.93 0.47
C LYS A 22 -5.24 -10.21 -0.06
N SER A 23 -5.87 -11.30 0.39
CA SER A 23 -7.24 -11.65 -0.03
C SER A 23 -8.28 -10.59 0.34
N GLU A 24 -8.11 -9.92 1.48
CA GLU A 24 -9.03 -8.87 1.94
C GLU A 24 -8.76 -7.55 1.21
N ILE A 25 -7.49 -7.17 1.00
CA ILE A 25 -7.10 -6.01 0.18
C ILE A 25 -7.65 -6.17 -1.25
N VAL A 26 -7.60 -7.38 -1.81
CA VAL A 26 -8.19 -7.67 -3.13
C VAL A 26 -9.71 -7.48 -3.12
N LYS A 27 -10.42 -7.79 -2.04
CA LYS A 27 -11.86 -7.50 -1.94
C LYS A 27 -12.12 -6.00 -1.93
N VAL A 28 -11.31 -5.23 -1.19
CA VAL A 28 -11.37 -3.76 -1.16
C VAL A 28 -11.14 -3.20 -2.55
N ALA A 29 -10.06 -3.60 -3.22
CA ALA A 29 -9.75 -3.17 -4.59
C ALA A 29 -10.89 -3.49 -5.57
N LYS A 30 -11.48 -4.68 -5.47
CA LYS A 30 -12.64 -5.06 -6.29
C LYS A 30 -13.90 -4.24 -6.00
N HIS A 31 -14.12 -3.86 -4.74
CA HIS A 31 -15.27 -3.05 -4.34
C HIS A 31 -15.20 -1.65 -4.95
N TYR A 32 -14.02 -1.03 -4.90
CA TYR A 32 -13.76 0.27 -5.51
C TYR A 32 -13.54 0.21 -7.03
N GLY A 33 -13.54 -0.98 -7.63
CA GLY A 33 -13.31 -1.14 -9.07
C GLY A 33 -11.87 -0.84 -9.51
N THR A 34 -10.90 -0.88 -8.59
CA THR A 34 -9.50 -0.61 -8.90
C THR A 34 -8.92 -1.72 -9.78
N GLU A 35 -8.41 -1.35 -10.95
CA GLU A 35 -7.73 -2.30 -11.84
C GLU A 35 -6.30 -2.55 -11.33
N PHE A 36 -5.99 -3.79 -10.96
CA PHE A 36 -4.65 -4.21 -10.55
C PHE A 36 -4.27 -5.52 -11.25
N GLN A 37 -2.97 -5.73 -11.46
CA GLN A 37 -2.50 -6.97 -12.07
C GLN A 37 -2.51 -8.11 -11.03
N PRO A 38 -3.05 -9.31 -11.37
CA PRO A 38 -3.17 -10.42 -10.41
C PRO A 38 -1.83 -10.93 -9.86
N LEU A 39 -0.73 -10.71 -10.60
CA LEU A 39 0.62 -11.06 -10.17
C LEU A 39 1.25 -10.06 -9.17
N MET A 40 0.62 -8.92 -8.91
CA MET A 40 1.16 -7.90 -8.00
C MET A 40 1.31 -8.43 -6.57
N ARG A 41 2.35 -7.94 -5.89
CA ARG A 41 2.60 -8.21 -4.48
C ARG A 41 1.56 -7.50 -3.60
N LYS A 42 1.44 -7.96 -2.35
CA LYS A 42 0.48 -7.38 -1.38
C LYS A 42 0.65 -5.86 -1.28
N ASP A 43 1.89 -5.42 -1.14
CA ASP A 43 2.24 -4.01 -0.96
C ASP A 43 1.95 -3.16 -2.20
N GLU A 44 2.10 -3.73 -3.40
CA GLU A 44 1.73 -3.05 -4.64
C GLU A 44 0.22 -2.86 -4.72
N ILE A 45 -0.58 -3.93 -4.50
CA ILE A 45 -2.04 -3.82 -4.53
C ILE A 45 -2.53 -2.85 -3.46
N LYS A 46 -1.92 -2.87 -2.26
CA LYS A 46 -2.20 -1.93 -1.18
C LYS A 46 -1.96 -0.48 -1.63
N ARG A 47 -0.85 -0.23 -2.33
CA ARG A 47 -0.52 1.09 -2.85
C ARG A 47 -1.55 1.57 -3.87
N TYR A 48 -1.95 0.73 -4.82
CA TYR A 48 -3.01 1.06 -5.79
C TYR A 48 -4.33 1.43 -5.10
N VAL A 49 -4.72 0.66 -4.07
CA VAL A 49 -5.92 0.96 -3.28
C VAL A 49 -5.78 2.29 -2.53
N LEU A 50 -4.63 2.55 -1.91
CA LEU A 50 -4.38 3.83 -1.23
C LEU A 50 -4.40 5.02 -2.18
N GLU A 51 -3.76 4.89 -3.34
CA GLU A 51 -3.75 5.93 -4.38
C GLU A 51 -5.17 6.24 -4.83
N PHE A 52 -5.99 5.22 -5.09
CA PHE A 52 -7.40 5.39 -5.44
C PHE A 52 -8.20 6.09 -4.33
N LEU A 53 -8.05 5.66 -3.07
CA LEU A 53 -8.75 6.27 -1.93
C LEU A 53 -8.37 7.74 -1.73
N VAL A 54 -7.13 8.12 -2.03
CA VAL A 54 -6.70 9.53 -1.98
C VAL A 54 -7.22 10.32 -3.18
N ASP A 55 -7.21 9.73 -4.37
CA ASP A 55 -7.72 10.37 -5.60
C ASP A 55 -9.22 10.69 -5.48
N GLU A 56 -10.00 9.75 -4.93
CA GLU A 56 -11.43 9.93 -4.62
C GLU A 56 -11.68 10.83 -3.39
N SER A 57 -10.64 11.42 -2.79
CA SER A 57 -10.71 12.27 -1.60
C SER A 57 -11.30 11.59 -0.36
N ILE A 58 -11.27 10.25 -0.32
CA ILE A 58 -11.72 9.43 0.81
C ILE A 58 -10.68 9.47 1.94
N LEU A 59 -9.39 9.41 1.59
CA LEU A 59 -8.28 9.57 2.52
C LEU A 59 -7.48 10.84 2.19
N PRO A 60 -6.89 11.50 3.20
CA PRO A 60 -6.04 12.67 2.96
C PRO A 60 -4.73 12.24 2.28
N SER A 61 -4.22 13.05 1.35
CA SER A 61 -2.99 12.77 0.60
C SER A 61 -1.74 12.58 1.47
N THR A 62 -1.77 13.04 2.72
CA THR A 62 -0.73 12.82 3.73
C THR A 62 -0.46 11.33 4.01
N VAL A 63 -1.43 10.45 3.75
CA VAL A 63 -1.26 9.00 3.93
C VAL A 63 -0.30 8.40 2.90
N LEU A 64 -0.30 8.90 1.66
CA LEU A 64 0.63 8.45 0.63
C LEU A 64 2.06 8.88 0.94
N GLU A 65 2.21 10.09 1.48
CA GLU A 65 3.51 10.63 1.88
C GLU A 65 4.16 9.78 2.99
N THR A 66 3.34 9.30 3.94
CA THR A 66 3.78 8.39 5.01
C THR A 66 4.17 7.02 4.47
N ALA A 67 3.43 6.48 3.50
CA ALA A 67 3.70 5.17 2.90
C ALA A 67 5.00 5.11 2.08
N ILE A 68 5.54 6.25 1.64
CA ILE A 68 6.79 6.34 0.86
C ILE A 68 8.03 6.38 1.78
N THR A 69 7.87 6.68 3.07
CA THR A 69 8.99 6.78 4.02
C THR A 69 9.53 5.44 4.53
N VAL A 70 8.90 4.30 4.21
CA VAL A 70 9.60 3.02 4.36
C VAL A 70 10.72 3.00 3.32
N PRO A 71 11.99 3.04 3.74
CA PRO A 71 13.11 3.03 2.82
C PRO A 71 12.98 1.79 1.94
N ILE A 72 12.78 2.04 0.65
CA ILE A 72 13.06 1.07 -0.39
C ILE A 72 14.45 0.54 -0.05
N ASP A 73 14.57 -0.76 0.13
CA ASP A 73 15.83 -1.47 0.36
C ASP A 73 16.78 -1.19 -0.82
N ASN A 74 17.43 -0.03 -0.80
CA ASN A 74 18.58 0.31 -1.63
C ASN A 74 19.86 -0.21 -0.96
N THR A 75 19.75 -1.29 -0.16
CA THR A 75 20.85 -1.94 0.55
C THR A 75 21.86 -2.57 -0.43
N PHE A 76 21.54 -2.71 -1.72
CA PHE A 76 22.46 -3.26 -2.72
C PHE A 76 23.40 -2.24 -3.39
N GLU A 77 23.17 -0.93 -3.27
CA GLU A 77 23.96 0.08 -4.00
C GLU A 77 24.98 0.82 -3.12
N LEU A 78 24.90 0.74 -1.78
CA LEU A 78 25.87 1.44 -0.91
C LEU A 78 27.18 0.67 -0.68
N LYS A 79 27.26 -0.64 -0.94
CA LYS A 79 28.45 -1.44 -0.61
C LYS A 79 29.46 -1.60 -1.76
N ARG A 80 29.20 -1.02 -2.93
CA ARG A 80 30.14 -1.06 -4.08
C ARG A 80 31.04 0.17 -4.19
N LEU A 81 30.79 1.23 -3.41
CA LEU A 81 31.56 2.47 -3.48
C LEU A 81 32.71 2.55 -2.46
N GLU A 82 32.72 1.74 -1.41
CA GLU A 82 33.75 1.79 -0.36
C GLU A 82 34.99 0.93 -0.66
N MET A 83 34.96 0.04 -1.66
CA MET A 83 36.10 -0.84 -2.00
C MET A 83 36.97 -0.34 -3.17
N ALA A 84 36.66 0.84 -3.75
CA ALA A 84 37.44 1.41 -4.85
C ALA A 84 38.37 2.55 -4.40
N ASN A 85 38.44 2.86 -3.11
CA ASN A 85 39.21 3.98 -2.58
C ASN A 85 39.95 3.65 -1.26
N GLU A 86 40.47 2.44 -1.13
CA GLU A 86 41.59 2.11 -0.24
C GLU A 86 42.45 0.96 -0.81
#